data_AF-A0A015L4N8-F1
#
_entry.id   AF-A0A015L4N8-F1
#
_cell.length_a   1.000
_cell.length_b   1.000
_cell.length_c   1.000
_cell.angle_alpha   90.00
_cell.angle_beta   90.00
_cell.angle_gamma   90.00
#
_symmetry.space_group_name_H-M   'P 1'
#
loop_
_entity.id
_entity.type
_entity.pdbx_description
1 polymer ?
#
loop_
_entity_poly.entity_id
_entity_poly.type
_entity_poly.pdbx_seq_one_letter_code
_entity_poly.pdbx_strand_id
1 'polypeptide(L)'
;MDAQVYVKRNRLYGISQSPYTKNYIISFSDGFYCNKCGKKFTDDYYKWCKPCQINGLEKNFTNWTGGNEKIDRLIQRMQLNINKYDDLIVEWISYDQLDDIKELRKDEFFTTCSAIWKDGPLQYDSIKREYLRKPNTEVKFKLHKSQNITNKFVHEVVNVHFRRNHLYGISKNPYTKEFIILFPNEFYCKKCGKKFDYYNWCRCQIYDLKKNFTNWTSGNEKIDSLIQGMQLKINEYDDIIVEWISYDQFDDIEELGKDEFATMYSAIWKDGPLKYDSNKYEYKRQQNEKVYLKLYHSQIITNEFLNEIKVYSKKNDLYGISQNPYTKNYILSFPDSFCCNKCGKKFAKQYDAWCNPCLINGIKKDSEISTSRNENIDNLIRETQLEINIYNDIIVEWIPYDQFNDIKELGNDELTTIYSAMWKDGLLKYDRNKHEYSRNQNIKVNLILYKSQNITNKFLYEVNISLF
;
A
#
# COMPACT_ATOMS: atom_id res chain seq x y z
N MET A 1 -18.70 3.74 0.53
CA MET A 1 -18.45 4.81 -0.46
C MET A 1 -17.22 5.54 0.08
N ASP A 2 -16.05 4.96 -0.18
CA ASP A 2 -14.74 5.51 0.18
C ASP A 2 -13.80 4.99 -0.88
N ALA A 3 -13.51 5.83 -1.87
CA ALA A 3 -12.55 5.54 -2.91
C ALA A 3 -11.16 5.63 -2.26
N GLN A 4 -10.56 4.46 -1.99
CA GLN A 4 -9.11 4.39 -1.82
C GLN A 4 -8.49 5.10 -3.02
N VAL A 5 -7.77 6.18 -2.75
CA VAL A 5 -6.92 6.86 -3.73
C VAL A 5 -5.84 5.84 -4.09
N TYR A 6 -6.12 5.02 -5.11
CA TYR A 6 -5.07 4.36 -5.85
C TYR A 6 -4.15 5.47 -6.32
N VAL A 7 -2.90 5.46 -5.84
CA VAL A 7 -1.81 6.21 -6.46
C VAL A 7 -1.77 5.73 -7.91
N LYS A 8 -2.39 6.52 -8.80
CA LYS A 8 -2.38 6.31 -10.24
C LYS A 8 -0.93 6.43 -10.68
N ARG A 9 -0.24 5.29 -10.77
CA ARG A 9 1.07 5.24 -11.41
C ARG A 9 0.82 5.37 -12.90
N ASN A 10 1.00 6.58 -13.42
CA ASN A 10 1.06 6.82 -14.84
C ASN A 10 2.17 5.90 -15.41
N ARG A 11 1.85 4.96 -16.30
CA ARG A 11 2.76 3.87 -16.76
C ARG A 11 3.19 4.02 -18.21
N LEU A 12 2.64 5.03 -18.88
CA LEU A 12 3.04 5.50 -20.19
C LEU A 12 4.41 6.17 -20.05
N TYR A 13 5.44 5.62 -20.67
CA TYR A 13 6.77 6.23 -20.69
C TYR A 13 6.88 7.25 -21.81
N GLY A 14 6.25 6.97 -22.95
CA GLY A 14 6.31 7.89 -24.07
C GLY A 14 5.63 7.36 -25.32
N ILE A 15 5.60 8.22 -26.32
CA ILE A 15 5.02 7.94 -27.63
C ILE A 15 6.16 7.96 -28.65
N SER A 16 6.11 7.04 -29.59
CA SER A 16 7.03 6.94 -30.72
C SER A 16 6.24 6.73 -32.01
N GLN A 17 6.91 6.82 -33.16
CA GLN A 17 6.34 6.42 -34.44
C GLN A 17 7.31 5.49 -35.17
N SER A 18 6.78 4.40 -35.72
CA SER A 18 7.56 3.49 -36.56
C SER A 18 8.02 4.23 -37.83
N PRO A 19 9.33 4.27 -38.14
CA PRO A 19 9.80 4.90 -39.36
C PRO A 19 9.35 4.14 -40.61
N TYR A 20 9.10 2.83 -40.48
CA TYR A 20 8.74 1.90 -41.55
C TYR A 20 7.25 1.93 -41.88
N THR A 21 6.38 1.84 -40.87
CA THR A 21 4.93 1.71 -41.07
C THR A 21 4.18 3.03 -40.89
N LYS A 22 4.84 4.05 -40.32
CA LYS A 22 4.24 5.32 -39.86
C LYS A 22 3.19 5.17 -38.77
N ASN A 23 2.98 3.96 -38.26
CA ASN A 23 2.08 3.71 -37.14
C ASN A 23 2.69 4.22 -35.84
N TYR A 24 1.84 4.74 -34.96
CA TYR A 24 2.25 5.16 -33.62
C TYR A 24 2.50 3.95 -32.71
N ILE A 25 3.49 4.11 -31.85
CA ILE A 25 3.92 3.15 -30.85
C ILE A 25 3.76 3.80 -29.49
N ILE A 26 3.10 3.09 -28.58
CA ILE A 26 3.03 3.51 -27.18
C ILE A 26 4.05 2.68 -26.38
N SER A 27 4.93 3.37 -25.66
CA SER A 27 5.94 2.76 -24.80
C SER A 27 5.46 2.73 -23.36
N PHE A 28 5.44 1.54 -22.76
CA PHE A 28 5.03 1.29 -21.38
C PHE A 28 6.15 0.65 -20.57
N SER A 29 6.05 0.75 -19.24
CA SER A 29 6.87 -0.04 -18.33
C SER A 29 6.84 -1.54 -18.66
N ASP A 30 8.00 -2.21 -18.60
CA ASP A 30 8.08 -3.67 -18.68
C ASP A 30 7.26 -4.35 -17.56
N GLY A 31 6.79 -5.57 -17.82
CA GLY A 31 6.07 -6.38 -16.82
C GLY A 31 4.57 -6.15 -16.75
N PHE A 32 3.95 -5.50 -17.75
CA PHE A 32 2.49 -5.30 -17.81
C PHE A 32 1.73 -6.47 -18.43
N TYR A 33 2.38 -7.23 -19.31
CA TYR A 33 1.80 -8.37 -20.00
C TYR A 33 2.39 -9.68 -19.49
N CYS A 34 1.51 -10.66 -19.28
CA CYS A 34 1.91 -12.00 -18.89
C CYS A 34 2.55 -12.72 -20.07
N ASN A 35 3.82 -13.09 -19.92
CA ASN A 35 4.56 -13.86 -20.93
C ASN A 35 3.97 -15.26 -21.21
N LYS A 36 3.13 -15.81 -20.32
CA LYS A 36 2.49 -17.12 -20.51
C LYS A 36 1.24 -17.04 -21.39
N CYS A 37 0.49 -15.94 -21.35
CA CYS A 37 -0.81 -15.84 -22.03
C CYS A 37 -1.04 -14.57 -22.85
N GLY A 38 -0.08 -13.64 -22.88
CA GLY A 38 -0.17 -12.37 -23.61
C GLY A 38 -1.18 -11.35 -23.04
N LYS A 39 -1.96 -11.71 -22.01
CA LYS A 39 -2.94 -10.81 -21.38
C LYS A 39 -2.26 -9.89 -20.37
N LYS A 40 -2.85 -8.71 -20.14
CA LYS A 40 -2.44 -7.79 -19.05
C LYS A 40 -2.44 -8.54 -17.71
N PHE A 41 -1.44 -8.30 -16.86
CA PHE A 41 -1.44 -8.82 -15.50
C PHE A 41 -2.63 -8.24 -14.71
N THR A 42 -3.19 -9.04 -13.80
CA THR A 42 -4.23 -8.55 -12.89
C THR A 42 -3.61 -7.75 -11.75
N ASP A 43 -2.42 -8.16 -11.31
CA ASP A 43 -1.52 -7.36 -10.48
C ASP A 43 -0.14 -7.36 -11.15
N ASP A 44 0.25 -6.24 -11.73
CA ASP A 44 1.50 -6.12 -12.47
C ASP A 44 2.71 -5.85 -11.56
N TYR A 45 2.50 -5.29 -10.35
CA TYR A 45 3.57 -5.09 -9.38
C TYR A 45 4.14 -6.44 -8.91
N TYR A 46 3.25 -7.38 -8.58
CA TYR A 46 3.64 -8.75 -8.21
C TYR A 46 3.70 -9.70 -9.41
N LYS A 47 3.43 -9.21 -10.63
CA LYS A 47 3.41 -10.00 -11.87
C LYS A 47 2.49 -11.22 -11.77
N TRP A 48 1.34 -11.04 -11.12
CA TRP A 48 0.33 -12.06 -10.90
C TRP A 48 -0.77 -11.99 -11.97
N CYS A 49 -0.93 -13.09 -12.70
CA CYS A 49 -1.85 -13.18 -13.83
C CYS A 49 -3.05 -14.06 -13.47
N LYS A 50 -4.20 -13.46 -13.11
CA LYS A 50 -5.40 -14.20 -12.69
C LYS A 50 -5.79 -15.32 -13.65
N PRO A 51 -5.87 -15.11 -14.98
CA PRO A 51 -6.19 -16.19 -15.91
C PRO A 51 -5.22 -17.37 -15.85
N CYS A 52 -3.91 -17.11 -15.74
CA CYS A 52 -2.91 -18.17 -15.63
C CYS A 52 -3.00 -18.90 -14.29
N GLN A 53 -3.29 -18.18 -13.20
CA GLN A 53 -3.38 -18.79 -11.88
C GLN A 53 -4.65 -19.64 -11.74
N ILE A 54 -5.81 -19.14 -12.20
CA ILE A 54 -7.06 -19.92 -12.21
C ILE A 54 -6.88 -21.20 -13.03
N ASN A 55 -6.32 -21.12 -14.24
CA ASN A 55 -6.05 -22.29 -15.08
C ASN A 55 -5.09 -23.28 -14.38
N GLY A 56 -4.12 -22.79 -13.61
CA GLY A 56 -3.25 -23.63 -12.78
C GLY A 56 -3.98 -24.34 -11.64
N LEU A 57 -4.92 -23.66 -10.97
CA LEU A 57 -5.74 -24.24 -9.90
C LEU A 57 -6.75 -25.26 -10.41
N GLU A 58 -7.41 -24.99 -11.54
CA GLU A 58 -8.37 -25.89 -12.17
C GLU A 58 -7.76 -27.27 -12.47
N LYS A 59 -6.50 -27.30 -12.92
CA LYS A 59 -5.76 -28.55 -13.16
C LYS A 59 -5.54 -29.39 -11.89
N ASN A 60 -5.63 -28.79 -10.71
CA ASN A 60 -5.38 -29.43 -9.42
C ASN A 60 -6.65 -29.70 -8.61
N PHE A 61 -7.85 -29.45 -9.15
CA PHE A 61 -9.10 -29.66 -8.41
C PHE A 61 -9.29 -31.09 -7.89
N THR A 62 -8.74 -32.09 -8.58
CA THR A 62 -8.77 -33.49 -8.15
C THR A 62 -7.91 -33.77 -6.91
N ASN A 63 -6.95 -32.89 -6.60
CA ASN A 63 -6.02 -33.07 -5.48
C ASN A 63 -6.59 -32.56 -4.15
N TRP A 64 -7.67 -31.78 -4.18
CA TRP A 64 -8.30 -31.15 -3.01
C TRP A 64 -9.71 -31.67 -2.73
N THR A 65 -9.97 -32.94 -3.02
CA THR A 65 -11.26 -33.57 -2.71
C THR A 65 -11.22 -34.22 -1.33
N GLY A 66 -12.24 -33.91 -0.52
CA GLY A 66 -12.52 -34.62 0.74
C GLY A 66 -13.46 -35.79 0.58
N GLY A 67 -13.80 -36.16 -0.66
CA GLY A 67 -14.87 -37.11 -0.96
C GLY A 67 -16.28 -36.59 -0.64
N ASN A 68 -16.44 -35.27 -0.42
CA ASN A 68 -17.73 -34.64 -0.15
C ASN A 68 -18.03 -33.59 -1.22
N GLU A 69 -18.90 -33.93 -2.16
CA GLU A 69 -19.25 -33.09 -3.32
C GLU A 69 -19.74 -31.67 -2.94
N LYS A 70 -20.38 -31.50 -1.77
CA LYS A 70 -20.82 -30.17 -1.32
C LYS A 70 -19.63 -29.31 -0.86
N ILE A 71 -18.68 -29.89 -0.13
CA ILE A 71 -17.46 -29.19 0.31
C ILE A 71 -16.53 -28.94 -0.87
N ASP A 72 -16.35 -29.93 -1.73
CA ASP A 72 -15.45 -29.82 -2.88
C ASP A 72 -15.91 -28.69 -3.82
N ARG A 73 -17.22 -28.60 -4.11
CA ARG A 73 -17.80 -27.47 -4.86
C ARG A 73 -17.62 -26.12 -4.16
N LEU A 74 -17.70 -26.10 -2.83
CA LEU A 74 -17.50 -24.88 -2.05
C LEU A 74 -16.06 -24.40 -2.15
N ILE A 75 -15.08 -25.30 -2.01
CA ILE A 75 -13.65 -25.02 -2.12
C ILE A 75 -13.32 -24.53 -3.54
N GLN A 76 -13.76 -25.25 -4.58
CA GLN A 76 -13.53 -24.85 -5.97
C GLN A 76 -14.09 -23.46 -6.27
N ARG A 77 -15.31 -23.16 -5.78
CA ARG A 77 -15.88 -21.81 -5.91
C ARG A 77 -15.02 -20.75 -5.24
N MET A 78 -14.43 -21.03 -4.08
CA MET A 78 -13.53 -20.09 -3.40
C MET A 78 -12.23 -19.89 -4.20
N GLN A 79 -11.64 -20.96 -4.69
CA GLN A 79 -10.41 -20.93 -5.52
C GLN A 79 -10.60 -20.13 -6.83
N LEU A 80 -11.77 -20.25 -7.48
CA LEU A 80 -12.09 -19.48 -8.69
C LEU A 80 -12.34 -17.98 -8.42
N ASN A 81 -12.60 -17.61 -7.16
CA ASN A 81 -12.91 -16.24 -6.76
C ASN A 81 -11.68 -15.43 -6.31
N ILE A 82 -10.46 -15.98 -6.40
CA ILE A 82 -9.25 -15.20 -6.11
C ILE A 82 -9.10 -14.03 -7.08
N ASN A 83 -8.69 -12.90 -6.55
CA ASN A 83 -8.59 -11.62 -7.26
C ASN A 83 -7.24 -10.94 -7.06
N LYS A 84 -6.47 -11.32 -6.03
CA LYS A 84 -5.18 -10.74 -5.69
C LYS A 84 -4.10 -11.81 -5.53
N TYR A 85 -2.85 -11.39 -5.62
CA TYR A 85 -1.69 -12.26 -5.48
C TYR A 85 -1.54 -12.83 -4.05
N ASP A 86 -2.04 -12.13 -3.04
CA ASP A 86 -1.99 -12.48 -1.63
C ASP A 86 -3.29 -13.15 -1.12
N ASP A 87 -4.25 -13.44 -2.01
CA ASP A 87 -5.45 -14.18 -1.63
C ASP A 87 -5.11 -15.62 -1.20
N LEU A 88 -5.72 -16.06 -0.10
CA LEU A 88 -5.51 -17.41 0.40
C LEU A 88 -6.17 -18.44 -0.51
N ILE A 89 -5.39 -19.45 -0.90
CA ILE A 89 -5.91 -20.61 -1.60
C ILE A 89 -6.53 -21.54 -0.56
N VAL A 90 -7.86 -21.63 -0.56
CA VAL A 90 -8.61 -22.54 0.30
C VAL A 90 -8.41 -23.97 -0.20
N GLU A 91 -8.08 -24.88 0.70
CA GLU A 91 -7.83 -26.28 0.35
C GLU A 91 -8.66 -27.25 1.20
N TRP A 92 -8.86 -28.45 0.66
CA TRP A 92 -9.15 -29.59 1.51
C TRP A 92 -7.83 -30.06 2.12
N ILE A 93 -7.79 -30.15 3.44
CA ILE A 93 -6.59 -30.51 4.19
C ILE A 93 -6.85 -31.88 4.82
N SER A 94 -6.05 -32.88 4.46
CA SER A 94 -6.17 -34.20 5.08
C SER A 94 -5.81 -34.12 6.57
N TYR A 95 -6.56 -34.80 7.43
CA TYR A 95 -6.40 -34.64 8.89
C TYR A 95 -5.02 -35.09 9.40
N ASP A 96 -4.41 -36.08 8.74
CA ASP A 96 -3.05 -36.54 9.02
C ASP A 96 -1.97 -35.49 8.73
N GLN A 97 -2.30 -34.38 8.08
CA GLN A 97 -1.40 -33.24 7.88
C GLN A 97 -1.28 -32.35 9.12
N LEU A 98 -2.07 -32.59 10.17
CA LEU A 98 -2.12 -31.78 11.39
C LEU A 98 -1.42 -32.50 12.56
N ASP A 99 -0.26 -32.00 12.94
CA ASP A 99 0.51 -32.49 14.08
C ASP A 99 0.38 -31.55 15.29
N ASP A 100 0.82 -32.03 16.47
CA ASP A 100 0.88 -31.24 17.71
C ASP A 100 -0.44 -30.52 18.08
N ILE A 101 -1.56 -31.21 17.90
CA ILE A 101 -2.88 -30.66 18.19
C ILE A 101 -3.02 -30.36 19.69
N LYS A 102 -3.28 -29.10 20.04
CA LYS A 102 -3.50 -28.63 21.42
C LYS A 102 -4.86 -27.95 21.54
N GLU A 103 -5.66 -28.37 22.52
CA GLU A 103 -6.92 -27.70 22.83
C GLU A 103 -6.67 -26.37 23.56
N LEU A 104 -7.29 -25.29 23.10
CA LEU A 104 -7.15 -23.96 23.69
C LEU A 104 -8.40 -23.53 24.45
N ARG A 105 -9.58 -23.82 23.89
CA ARG A 105 -10.87 -23.43 24.45
C ARG A 105 -11.97 -24.38 24.00
N LYS A 106 -12.84 -24.76 24.92
CA LYS A 106 -14.09 -25.48 24.63
C LYS A 106 -15.26 -24.50 24.69
N ASP A 107 -16.05 -24.47 23.63
CA ASP A 107 -17.35 -23.80 23.57
C ASP A 107 -18.45 -24.86 23.42
N GLU A 108 -19.71 -24.44 23.53
CA GLU A 108 -20.87 -25.31 23.37
C GLU A 108 -20.87 -26.01 21.99
N PHE A 109 -20.57 -25.26 20.92
CA PHE A 109 -20.69 -25.71 19.53
C PHE A 109 -19.38 -26.18 18.86
N PHE A 110 -18.23 -25.77 19.37
CA PHE A 110 -16.93 -26.10 18.78
C PHE A 110 -15.82 -26.12 19.86
N THR A 111 -14.72 -26.80 19.55
CA THR A 111 -13.47 -26.71 20.31
C THR A 111 -12.46 -25.94 19.46
N THR A 112 -11.82 -24.93 20.03
CA THR A 112 -10.72 -24.20 19.39
C THR A 112 -9.41 -24.90 19.73
N CYS A 113 -8.64 -25.25 18.70
CA CYS A 113 -7.35 -25.91 18.82
C CYS A 113 -6.27 -25.15 18.04
N SER A 114 -5.01 -25.43 18.37
CA SER A 114 -3.84 -25.12 17.54
C SER A 114 -3.18 -26.41 17.05
N ALA A 115 -2.49 -26.36 15.92
CA ALA A 115 -1.72 -27.48 15.37
C ALA A 115 -0.61 -26.98 14.44
N ILE A 116 0.26 -27.88 14.01
CA ILE A 116 1.23 -27.67 12.93
C ILE A 116 0.68 -28.33 11.66
N TRP A 117 0.49 -27.53 10.61
CA TRP A 117 0.18 -28.05 9.27
C TRP A 117 1.48 -28.37 8.53
N LYS A 118 1.75 -29.67 8.31
CA LYS A 118 2.98 -30.19 7.69
C LYS A 118 3.26 -29.61 6.31
N ASP A 119 2.37 -29.81 5.34
CA ASP A 119 2.52 -29.22 4.00
C ASP A 119 2.43 -27.69 4.03
N GLY A 120 1.55 -27.17 4.89
CA GLY A 120 1.28 -25.76 5.04
C GLY A 120 0.56 -25.13 3.83
N PRO A 121 0.21 -23.83 3.92
CA PRO A 121 -0.56 -23.14 2.89
C PRO A 121 0.24 -22.91 1.61
N LEU A 122 -0.47 -22.82 0.48
CA LEU A 122 0.07 -22.26 -0.75
C LEU A 122 0.15 -20.73 -0.65
N GLN A 123 1.31 -20.18 -0.99
CA GLN A 123 1.57 -18.75 -1.01
C GLN A 123 2.23 -18.36 -2.33
N TYR A 124 1.79 -17.26 -2.94
CA TYR A 124 2.34 -16.81 -4.21
C TYR A 124 3.74 -16.19 -4.01
N ASP A 125 4.72 -16.71 -4.74
CA ASP A 125 6.06 -16.14 -4.81
C ASP A 125 6.16 -15.26 -6.05
N SER A 126 6.35 -13.95 -5.86
CA SER A 126 6.40 -12.97 -6.96
C SER A 126 7.69 -13.02 -7.79
N ILE A 127 8.75 -13.63 -7.24
CA ILE A 127 10.05 -13.79 -7.93
C ILE A 127 9.94 -14.97 -8.90
N LYS A 128 9.47 -16.12 -8.43
CA LYS A 128 9.27 -17.34 -9.22
C LYS A 128 7.97 -17.33 -10.03
N ARG A 129 7.02 -16.48 -9.65
CA ARG A 129 5.68 -16.30 -10.25
C ARG A 129 4.81 -17.56 -10.20
N GLU A 130 4.90 -18.28 -9.09
CA GLU A 130 4.19 -19.53 -8.84
C GLU A 130 3.81 -19.65 -7.35
N TYR A 131 2.88 -20.56 -7.03
CA TYR A 131 2.54 -20.85 -5.64
C TYR A 131 3.51 -21.87 -5.05
N LEU A 132 4.05 -21.54 -3.89
CA LEU A 132 4.92 -22.42 -3.11
C LEU A 132 4.26 -22.79 -1.79
N ARG A 133 4.56 -23.98 -1.28
CA ARG A 133 4.16 -24.42 0.05
C ARG A 133 4.99 -23.72 1.12
N LYS A 134 4.34 -23.32 2.22
CA LYS A 134 5.00 -22.87 3.44
C LYS A 134 4.90 -23.96 4.52
N PRO A 135 5.76 -24.98 4.52
CA PRO A 135 5.63 -26.15 5.38
C PRO A 135 5.76 -25.81 6.86
N ASN A 136 5.26 -26.71 7.71
CA ASN A 136 5.28 -26.62 9.16
C ASN A 136 4.68 -25.31 9.70
N THR A 137 3.57 -24.87 9.09
CA THR A 137 2.89 -23.64 9.49
C THR A 137 2.02 -23.90 10.71
N GLU A 138 2.20 -23.07 11.76
CA GLU A 138 1.31 -23.09 12.91
C GLU A 138 -0.07 -22.54 12.51
N VAL A 139 -1.12 -23.31 12.81
CA VAL A 139 -2.50 -22.99 12.46
C VAL A 139 -3.38 -23.06 13.70
N LYS A 140 -4.48 -22.31 13.65
CA LYS A 140 -5.61 -22.52 14.57
C LYS A 140 -6.78 -23.07 13.81
N PHE A 141 -7.59 -23.87 14.49
CA PHE A 141 -8.79 -24.41 13.87
C PHE A 141 -9.93 -24.57 14.86
N LYS A 142 -11.15 -24.62 14.31
CA LYS A 142 -12.37 -24.98 15.04
C LYS A 142 -12.78 -26.40 14.68
N LEU A 143 -12.84 -27.27 15.68
CA LEU A 143 -13.44 -28.59 15.59
C LEU A 143 -14.94 -28.47 15.90
N HIS A 144 -15.79 -28.62 14.89
CA HIS A 144 -17.24 -28.52 15.05
C HIS A 144 -17.82 -29.83 15.55
N LYS A 145 -18.57 -29.79 16.66
CA LYS A 145 -19.18 -30.97 17.29
C LYS A 145 -20.32 -31.63 16.48
N SER A 146 -20.48 -31.25 15.21
CA SER A 146 -21.48 -31.81 14.31
C SER A 146 -20.79 -32.58 13.19
N GLN A 147 -21.27 -33.79 12.93
CA GLN A 147 -20.79 -34.65 11.85
C GLN A 147 -21.42 -34.31 10.49
N ASN A 148 -22.47 -33.48 10.49
CA ASN A 148 -23.22 -33.10 9.30
C ASN A 148 -22.89 -31.67 8.86
N ILE A 149 -22.82 -31.47 7.55
CA ILE A 149 -22.69 -30.13 6.97
C ILE A 149 -24.02 -29.41 7.12
N THR A 150 -24.09 -28.50 8.10
CA THR A 150 -25.26 -27.65 8.32
C THR A 150 -25.12 -26.34 7.55
N ASN A 151 -26.25 -25.67 7.28
CA ASN A 151 -26.22 -24.31 6.72
C ASN A 151 -25.43 -23.33 7.59
N LYS A 152 -25.44 -23.55 8.92
CA LYS A 152 -24.65 -22.77 9.89
C LYS A 152 -23.14 -22.93 9.64
N PHE A 153 -22.68 -24.15 9.40
CA PHE A 153 -21.28 -24.43 9.05
C PHE A 153 -20.88 -23.76 7.72
N VAL A 154 -21.68 -23.95 6.66
CA VAL A 154 -21.40 -23.35 5.35
C VAL A 154 -21.37 -21.83 5.43
N HIS A 155 -22.33 -21.22 6.15
CA HIS A 155 -22.36 -19.78 6.37
C HIS A 155 -21.12 -19.29 7.13
N GLU A 156 -20.63 -20.04 8.12
CA GLU A 156 -19.39 -19.71 8.82
C GLU A 156 -18.17 -19.75 7.88
N VAL A 157 -18.02 -20.82 7.10
CA VAL A 157 -16.94 -20.98 6.11
C VAL A 157 -16.94 -19.83 5.10
N VAL A 158 -18.10 -19.53 4.50
CA VAL A 158 -18.29 -18.42 3.55
C VAL A 158 -17.94 -17.08 4.19
N ASN A 159 -18.35 -16.85 5.44
CA ASN A 159 -18.06 -15.61 6.15
C ASN A 159 -16.56 -15.46 6.44
N VAL A 160 -15.88 -16.52 6.90
CA VAL A 160 -14.43 -16.51 7.15
C VAL A 160 -13.63 -16.28 5.87
N HIS A 161 -14.06 -16.86 4.74
CA HIS A 161 -13.40 -16.65 3.46
C HIS A 161 -13.68 -15.26 2.87
N PHE A 162 -14.94 -14.93 2.55
CA PHE A 162 -15.25 -13.72 1.76
C PHE A 162 -15.17 -12.42 2.54
N ARG A 163 -15.44 -12.42 3.86
CA ARG A 163 -15.37 -11.18 4.65
C ARG A 163 -13.99 -10.90 5.22
N ARG A 164 -13.15 -11.93 5.33
CA ARG A 164 -11.92 -11.86 6.10
C ARG A 164 -10.69 -12.36 5.35
N ASN A 165 -10.84 -13.12 4.27
CA ASN A 165 -9.72 -13.75 3.56
C ASN A 165 -8.80 -14.57 4.48
N HIS A 166 -9.38 -15.27 5.47
CA HIS A 166 -8.63 -15.90 6.57
C HIS A 166 -8.93 -17.41 6.69
N LEU A 167 -9.27 -18.07 5.59
CA LEU A 167 -9.53 -19.50 5.54
C LEU A 167 -8.38 -20.20 4.83
N TYR A 168 -7.63 -21.04 5.55
CA TYR A 168 -6.65 -21.93 4.91
C TYR A 168 -7.31 -23.16 4.31
N GLY A 169 -8.31 -23.72 4.99
CA GLY A 169 -8.94 -24.90 4.47
C GLY A 169 -9.98 -25.52 5.37
N ILE A 170 -10.52 -26.61 4.87
CA ILE A 170 -11.49 -27.45 5.55
C ILE A 170 -10.86 -28.84 5.70
N SER A 171 -11.08 -29.45 6.86
CA SER A 171 -10.67 -30.83 7.11
C SER A 171 -11.83 -31.59 7.78
N LYS A 172 -11.65 -32.90 7.96
CA LYS A 172 -12.57 -33.75 8.69
C LYS A 172 -11.78 -34.75 9.51
N ASN A 173 -12.05 -34.80 10.80
CA ASN A 173 -11.45 -35.79 11.68
C ASN A 173 -11.93 -37.20 11.25
N PRO A 174 -11.02 -38.14 10.92
CA PRO A 174 -11.40 -39.46 10.42
C PRO A 174 -12.03 -40.33 11.49
N TYR A 175 -11.78 -40.06 12.78
CA TYR A 175 -12.30 -40.81 13.92
C TYR A 175 -13.65 -40.25 14.37
N THR A 176 -13.71 -38.96 14.71
CA THR A 176 -14.95 -38.34 15.24
C THR A 176 -15.95 -37.95 14.16
N LYS A 177 -15.50 -37.91 12.88
CA LYS A 177 -16.24 -37.43 11.71
C LYS A 177 -16.65 -35.95 11.79
N GLU A 178 -16.08 -35.20 12.74
CA GLU A 178 -16.31 -33.78 12.92
C GLU A 178 -15.56 -32.95 11.87
N PHE A 179 -16.21 -31.90 11.37
CA PHE A 179 -15.61 -30.98 10.43
C PHE A 179 -14.72 -29.95 11.12
N ILE A 180 -13.66 -29.56 10.43
CA ILE A 180 -12.66 -28.64 10.93
C ILE A 180 -12.55 -27.47 9.96
N ILE A 181 -12.53 -26.25 10.49
CA ILE A 181 -12.24 -25.02 9.74
C ILE A 181 -10.87 -24.51 10.20
N LEU A 182 -9.89 -24.47 9.28
CA LEU A 182 -8.52 -24.05 9.55
C LEU A 182 -8.29 -22.59 9.14
N PHE A 183 -7.65 -21.83 10.01
CA PHE A 183 -7.31 -20.42 9.80
C PHE A 183 -5.89 -20.10 10.31
N PRO A 184 -5.24 -19.07 9.75
CA PRO A 184 -3.91 -18.64 10.21
C PRO A 184 -3.87 -18.31 11.71
N ASN A 185 -2.75 -18.63 12.37
CA ASN A 185 -2.56 -18.43 13.81
C ASN A 185 -2.51 -16.94 14.21
N GLU A 186 -2.01 -16.10 13.30
CA GLU A 186 -1.67 -14.68 13.52
C GLU A 186 -2.87 -13.77 13.84
N PHE A 187 -4.11 -14.28 13.86
CA PHE A 187 -5.32 -13.46 14.00
C PHE A 187 -5.88 -13.29 15.41
N TYR A 188 -5.19 -13.79 16.43
CA TYR A 188 -5.62 -13.61 17.81
C TYR A 188 -4.55 -12.90 18.60
N CYS A 189 -4.95 -11.83 19.27
CA CYS A 189 -4.08 -11.09 20.15
C CYS A 189 -3.58 -11.97 21.29
N LYS A 190 -2.25 -12.15 21.36
CA LYS A 190 -1.60 -12.93 22.43
C LYS A 190 -1.91 -12.36 23.83
N LYS A 191 -2.12 -11.05 23.95
CA LYS A 191 -2.41 -10.38 25.24
C LYS A 191 -3.83 -10.63 25.74
N CYS A 192 -4.85 -10.57 24.87
CA CYS A 192 -6.25 -10.58 25.31
C CYS A 192 -7.11 -11.71 24.72
N GLY A 193 -6.55 -12.55 23.85
CA GLY A 193 -7.24 -13.66 23.19
C GLY A 193 -8.36 -13.24 22.22
N LYS A 194 -8.62 -11.93 22.07
CA LYS A 194 -9.58 -11.42 21.08
C LYS A 194 -8.95 -11.45 19.70
N LYS A 195 -9.81 -11.52 18.68
CA LYS A 195 -9.39 -11.41 17.29
C LYS A 195 -8.75 -10.04 17.07
N PHE A 196 -7.68 -9.98 16.30
CA PHE A 196 -7.16 -8.71 15.81
C PHE A 196 -8.16 -8.05 14.86
N ASP A 197 -8.10 -6.74 14.78
CA ASP A 197 -8.73 -5.97 13.71
C ASP A 197 -7.81 -6.01 12.46
N TYR A 198 -8.07 -5.19 11.44
CA TYR A 198 -7.22 -5.10 10.24
C TYR A 198 -5.74 -4.80 10.61
N TYR A 199 -4.77 -5.35 9.86
CA TYR A 199 -3.31 -5.24 10.12
C TYR A 199 -2.76 -5.78 11.45
N ASN A 200 -3.42 -6.76 12.07
CA ASN A 200 -2.94 -7.42 13.30
C ASN A 200 -2.80 -6.47 14.51
N TRP A 201 -3.46 -5.32 14.48
CA TRP A 201 -3.54 -4.41 15.62
C TRP A 201 -4.72 -4.80 16.53
N CYS A 202 -4.52 -4.71 17.84
CA CYS A 202 -5.56 -5.01 18.83
C CYS A 202 -5.90 -3.76 19.61
N ARG A 203 -7.19 -3.39 19.63
CA ARG A 203 -7.69 -2.28 20.46
C ARG A 203 -7.36 -2.42 21.95
N CYS A 204 -7.05 -3.62 22.42
CA CYS A 204 -6.55 -3.84 23.78
C CYS A 204 -5.25 -3.09 24.08
N GLN A 205 -4.45 -2.77 23.07
CA GLN A 205 -3.21 -1.99 23.22
C GLN A 205 -3.48 -0.53 23.59
N ILE A 206 -4.66 0.01 23.25
CA ILE A 206 -5.09 1.34 23.73
C ILE A 206 -5.17 1.37 25.25
N TYR A 207 -5.53 0.27 25.93
CA TYR A 207 -5.56 0.26 27.39
C TYR A 207 -4.17 0.42 28.00
N ASP A 208 -3.13 -0.13 27.36
CA ASP A 208 -1.75 0.05 27.79
C ASP A 208 -1.29 1.50 27.54
N LEU A 209 -1.63 2.06 26.37
CA LEU A 209 -1.38 3.48 26.04
C LEU A 209 -2.04 4.44 27.04
N LYS A 210 -3.29 4.19 27.41
CA LYS A 210 -4.04 5.00 28.38
C LYS A 210 -3.36 5.12 29.74
N LYS A 211 -2.62 4.09 30.17
CA LYS A 211 -1.84 4.15 31.42
C LYS A 211 -0.68 5.14 31.34
N ASN A 212 -0.18 5.42 30.14
CA ASN A 212 0.94 6.32 29.90
C ASN A 212 0.50 7.77 29.64
N PHE A 213 -0.80 8.04 29.45
CA PHE A 213 -1.30 9.40 29.16
C PHE A 213 -0.96 10.41 30.26
N THR A 214 -0.82 9.95 31.51
CA THR A 214 -0.42 10.79 32.65
C THR A 214 1.02 11.26 32.57
N ASN A 215 1.86 10.63 31.73
CA ASN A 215 3.28 10.96 31.62
C ASN A 215 3.56 12.11 30.64
N TRP A 216 2.57 12.50 29.83
CA TRP A 216 2.68 13.55 28.81
C TRP A 216 1.98 14.84 29.22
N THR A 217 2.24 15.31 30.44
CA THR A 217 1.65 16.55 30.96
C THR A 217 2.51 17.76 30.63
N SER A 218 1.85 18.82 30.20
CA SER A 218 2.43 20.16 30.01
C SER A 218 2.46 20.99 31.29
N GLY A 219 1.78 20.53 32.35
CA GLY A 219 1.42 21.36 33.51
C GLY A 219 0.30 22.36 33.24
N ASN A 220 -0.25 22.42 32.03
CA ASN A 220 -1.39 23.26 31.67
C ASN A 220 -2.64 22.39 31.42
N GLU A 221 -3.63 22.49 32.31
CA GLU A 221 -4.85 21.67 32.27
C GLU A 221 -5.59 21.74 30.94
N LYS A 222 -5.62 22.91 30.27
CA LYS A 222 -6.31 23.08 28.99
C LYS A 222 -5.60 22.34 27.85
N ILE A 223 -4.27 22.36 27.82
CA ILE A 223 -3.47 21.64 26.81
C ILE A 223 -3.52 20.14 27.09
N ASP A 224 -3.38 19.74 28.35
CA ASP A 224 -3.41 18.33 28.74
C ASP A 224 -4.77 17.70 28.40
N SER A 225 -5.87 18.41 28.68
CA SER A 225 -7.22 17.98 28.31
C SER A 225 -7.39 17.86 26.79
N LEU A 226 -6.78 18.75 26.02
CA LEU A 226 -6.82 18.70 24.55
C LEU A 226 -6.06 17.48 24.02
N ILE A 227 -4.83 17.25 24.50
CA ILE A 227 -3.98 16.12 24.12
C ILE A 227 -4.69 14.80 24.46
N GLN A 228 -5.19 14.65 25.69
CA GLN A 228 -5.94 13.47 26.11
C GLN A 228 -7.19 13.25 25.25
N GLY A 229 -7.92 14.32 24.94
CA GLY A 229 -9.09 14.26 24.05
C GLY A 229 -8.76 13.79 22.63
N MET A 230 -7.53 14.00 22.14
CA MET A 230 -7.03 13.47 20.86
C MET A 230 -6.63 12.00 21.00
N GLN A 231 -5.87 11.66 22.04
CA GLN A 231 -5.42 10.29 22.30
C GLN A 231 -6.59 9.31 22.53
N LEU A 232 -7.71 9.79 23.08
CA LEU A 232 -8.94 8.98 23.25
C LEU A 232 -9.65 8.64 21.94
N LYS A 233 -9.33 9.33 20.83
CA LYS A 233 -9.95 9.12 19.52
C LYS A 233 -9.19 8.14 18.63
N ILE A 234 -8.02 7.66 19.08
CA ILE A 234 -7.25 6.64 18.38
C ILE A 234 -8.11 5.40 18.18
N ASN A 235 -8.27 4.99 16.93
CA ASN A 235 -9.05 3.84 16.51
C ASN A 235 -8.33 2.97 15.48
N GLU A 236 -7.25 3.45 14.87
CA GLU A 236 -6.45 2.73 13.88
C GLU A 236 -4.99 2.58 14.34
N TYR A 237 -4.23 1.72 13.65
CA TYR A 237 -2.86 1.37 14.03
C TYR A 237 -1.83 2.44 13.62
N ASP A 238 -2.15 3.24 12.61
CA ASP A 238 -1.37 4.32 12.02
C ASP A 238 -1.85 5.73 12.46
N ASP A 239 -2.84 5.80 13.34
CA ASP A 239 -3.22 7.03 14.02
C ASP A 239 -2.02 7.59 14.81
N ILE A 240 -1.72 8.88 14.64
CA ILE A 240 -0.67 9.55 15.38
C ILE A 240 -1.11 9.77 16.82
N ILE A 241 -0.22 9.39 17.73
CA ILE A 241 -0.33 9.69 19.14
C ILE A 241 0.23 11.10 19.35
N VAL A 242 -0.66 12.07 19.53
CA VAL A 242 -0.27 13.45 19.86
C VAL A 242 0.30 13.48 21.27
N GLU A 243 1.48 14.08 21.44
CA GLU A 243 2.18 14.13 22.73
C GLU A 243 2.49 15.56 23.18
N TRP A 244 2.66 15.75 24.48
CA TRP A 244 3.42 16.89 24.98
C TRP A 244 4.91 16.56 24.84
N ILE A 245 5.64 17.40 24.10
CA ILE A 245 7.06 17.22 23.83
C ILE A 245 7.82 18.28 24.61
N SER A 246 8.68 17.86 25.54
CA SER A 246 9.54 18.79 26.26
C SER A 246 10.52 19.46 25.29
N TYR A 247 10.75 20.77 25.43
CA TYR A 247 11.52 21.54 24.45
C TYR A 247 12.97 21.06 24.28
N ASP A 248 13.56 20.53 25.35
CA ASP A 248 14.90 19.93 25.35
C ASP A 248 15.01 18.64 24.51
N GLN A 249 13.90 18.12 24.00
CA GLN A 249 13.88 16.99 23.08
C GLN A 249 14.21 17.37 21.62
N PHE A 250 14.29 18.65 21.30
CA PHE A 250 14.63 19.15 19.96
C PHE A 250 16.10 19.55 19.87
N ASP A 251 16.83 18.91 18.97
CA ASP A 251 18.20 19.24 18.59
C ASP A 251 18.26 19.78 17.14
N ASP A 252 19.40 20.33 16.72
CA ASP A 252 19.65 20.84 15.37
C ASP A 252 18.53 21.75 14.82
N ILE A 253 18.12 22.73 15.63
CA ILE A 253 17.04 23.65 15.29
C ILE A 253 17.52 24.70 14.27
N GLU A 254 16.93 24.69 13.07
CA GLU A 254 17.25 25.62 11.98
C GLU A 254 16.00 26.41 11.54
N GLU A 255 16.12 27.73 11.37
CA GLU A 255 15.01 28.57 10.87
C GLU A 255 14.81 28.40 9.36
N LEU A 256 13.56 28.18 8.95
CA LEU A 256 13.19 27.99 7.54
C LEU A 256 12.50 29.22 6.96
N GLY A 257 11.83 29.99 7.81
CA GLY A 257 11.11 31.18 7.41
C GLY A 257 10.19 31.70 8.50
N LYS A 258 9.84 32.98 8.39
CA LYS A 258 9.04 33.71 9.35
C LYS A 258 7.91 34.44 8.64
N ASP A 259 6.71 34.38 9.20
CA ASP A 259 5.59 35.25 8.86
C ASP A 259 5.22 36.15 10.05
N GLU A 260 4.13 36.89 9.93
CA GLU A 260 3.65 37.84 10.95
C GLU A 260 3.19 37.15 12.24
N PHE A 261 2.78 35.88 12.19
CA PHE A 261 2.13 35.17 13.29
C PHE A 261 2.96 34.02 13.85
N ALA A 262 3.89 33.47 13.06
CA ALA A 262 4.69 32.31 13.40
C ALA A 262 6.06 32.29 12.71
N THR A 263 6.98 31.54 13.31
CA THR A 263 8.24 31.15 12.68
C THR A 263 8.29 29.65 12.50
N MET A 264 8.73 29.21 11.33
CA MET A 264 8.92 27.80 10.98
C MET A 264 10.39 27.41 11.18
N TYR A 265 10.61 26.27 11.83
CA TYR A 265 11.92 25.67 12.01
C TYR A 265 11.91 24.19 11.56
N SER A 266 13.07 23.64 11.23
CA SER A 266 13.32 22.20 11.26
C SER A 266 14.11 21.84 12.51
N ALA A 267 13.91 20.63 13.03
CA ALA A 267 14.67 20.10 14.17
C ALA A 267 14.72 18.57 14.12
N ILE A 268 15.56 17.97 14.96
CA ILE A 268 15.58 16.55 15.26
C ILE A 268 14.86 16.31 16.59
N TRP A 269 13.83 15.47 16.61
CA TRP A 269 13.19 15.01 17.84
C TRP A 269 13.89 13.74 18.34
N LYS A 270 14.67 13.86 19.42
CA LYS A 270 15.47 12.77 20.02
C LYS A 270 14.67 11.49 20.30
N ASP A 271 13.63 11.58 21.12
CA ASP A 271 12.79 10.43 21.43
C ASP A 271 11.96 9.99 20.21
N GLY A 272 11.50 10.96 19.43
CA GLY A 272 10.69 10.76 18.24
C GLY A 272 9.27 10.22 18.53
N PRO A 273 8.44 10.10 17.48
CA PRO A 273 7.05 9.71 17.62
C PRO A 273 6.91 8.23 18.01
N LEU A 274 5.85 7.93 18.75
CA LEU A 274 5.46 6.55 19.05
C LEU A 274 4.66 5.98 17.86
N LYS A 275 5.20 4.98 17.15
CA LYS A 275 4.53 4.32 16.00
C LYS A 275 4.31 2.83 16.28
N TYR A 276 3.24 2.27 15.73
CA TYR A 276 2.97 0.83 15.84
C TYR A 276 3.91 0.02 14.94
N ASP A 277 4.62 -0.94 15.51
CA ASP A 277 5.44 -1.91 14.79
C ASP A 277 4.61 -3.18 14.57
N SER A 278 4.16 -3.39 13.33
CA SER A 278 3.34 -4.54 12.94
C SER A 278 4.08 -5.88 12.99
N ASN A 279 5.42 -5.88 12.98
CA ASN A 279 6.22 -7.11 13.09
C ASN A 279 6.33 -7.57 14.54
N LYS A 280 6.42 -6.62 15.48
CA LYS A 280 6.53 -6.88 16.92
C LYS A 280 5.20 -6.82 17.66
N TYR A 281 4.15 -6.34 17.00
CA TYR A 281 2.83 -6.10 17.55
C TYR A 281 2.83 -5.17 18.78
N GLU A 282 3.68 -4.14 18.78
CA GLU A 282 3.82 -3.19 19.89
C GLU A 282 4.15 -1.78 19.39
N TYR A 283 3.94 -0.78 20.24
CA TYR A 283 4.33 0.60 19.95
C TYR A 283 5.81 0.82 20.27
N LYS A 284 6.55 1.43 19.34
CA LYS A 284 7.97 1.73 19.48
C LYS A 284 8.28 3.18 19.07
N ARG A 285 9.19 3.81 19.83
CA ARG A 285 9.76 5.13 19.51
C ARG A 285 10.58 5.08 18.22
N GLN A 286 10.34 6.02 17.32
CA GLN A 286 11.18 6.27 16.15
C GLN A 286 12.18 7.38 16.48
N GLN A 287 13.28 7.02 17.15
CA GLN A 287 14.25 8.01 17.64
C GLN A 287 14.90 8.83 16.52
N ASN A 288 15.28 10.06 16.85
CA ASN A 288 15.96 11.02 15.99
C ASN A 288 15.17 11.33 14.69
N GLU A 289 13.85 11.40 14.80
CA GLU A 289 12.98 11.76 13.67
C GLU A 289 13.14 13.26 13.35
N LYS A 290 13.32 13.59 12.08
CA LYS A 290 13.28 14.97 11.62
C LYS A 290 11.84 15.50 11.68
N VAL A 291 11.67 16.70 12.24
CA VAL A 291 10.37 17.33 12.43
C VAL A 291 10.37 18.79 11.99
N TYR A 292 9.19 19.31 11.65
CA TYR A 292 8.97 20.74 11.50
C TYR A 292 8.30 21.32 12.73
N LEU A 293 8.79 22.47 13.18
CA LEU A 293 8.27 23.20 14.32
C LEU A 293 7.64 24.50 13.84
N LYS A 294 6.36 24.71 14.18
CA LYS A 294 5.69 26.01 14.03
C LYS A 294 5.64 26.70 15.39
N LEU A 295 6.49 27.70 15.59
CA LEU A 295 6.52 28.54 16.78
C LEU A 295 5.57 29.71 16.61
N TYR A 296 4.54 29.82 17.44
CA TYR A 296 3.60 30.95 17.40
C TYR A 296 4.14 32.12 18.21
N HIS A 297 4.00 33.34 17.72
CA HIS A 297 4.42 34.55 18.46
C HIS A 297 3.39 34.96 19.52
N SER A 298 2.77 33.99 20.20
CA SER A 298 1.81 34.21 21.28
C SER A 298 2.04 33.23 22.43
N GLN A 299 1.97 33.78 23.64
CA GLN A 299 2.01 33.03 24.91
C GLN A 299 0.60 32.64 25.39
N ILE A 300 -0.44 33.23 24.78
CA ILE A 300 -1.83 33.05 25.21
C ILE A 300 -2.49 31.96 24.36
N ILE A 301 -3.08 30.98 25.05
CA ILE A 301 -3.93 29.97 24.42
C ILE A 301 -5.24 30.64 24.00
N THR A 302 -5.38 30.93 22.70
CA THR A 302 -6.61 31.45 22.11
C THR A 302 -7.49 30.31 21.58
N ASN A 303 -8.79 30.58 21.38
CA ASN A 303 -9.69 29.63 20.73
C ASN A 303 -9.26 29.34 19.28
N GLU A 304 -8.65 30.30 18.59
CA GLU A 304 -8.10 30.12 17.24
C GLU A 304 -6.96 29.10 17.23
N PHE A 305 -6.01 29.24 18.16
CA PHE A 305 -4.92 28.27 18.34
C PHE A 305 -5.45 26.87 18.62
N LEU A 306 -6.39 26.74 19.56
CA LEU A 306 -7.01 25.44 19.90
C LEU A 306 -7.77 24.83 18.71
N ASN A 307 -8.44 25.65 17.89
CA ASN A 307 -9.13 25.19 16.70
C ASN A 307 -8.14 24.73 15.63
N GLU A 308 -7.01 25.42 15.46
CA GLU A 308 -5.97 25.00 14.51
C GLU A 308 -5.39 23.63 14.88
N ILE A 309 -5.08 23.40 16.16
CA ILE A 309 -4.60 22.09 16.65
C ILE A 309 -5.63 20.99 16.35
N LYS A 310 -6.93 21.24 16.60
CA LYS A 310 -7.99 20.28 16.28
C LYS A 310 -8.06 19.97 14.79
N VAL A 311 -7.79 20.94 13.92
CA VAL A 311 -7.74 20.72 12.46
C VAL A 311 -6.55 19.83 12.10
N TYR A 312 -5.35 20.12 12.60
CA TYR A 312 -4.16 19.30 12.30
C TYR A 312 -4.27 17.88 12.87
N SER A 313 -4.80 17.73 14.09
CA SER A 313 -5.06 16.42 14.68
C SER A 313 -6.04 15.59 13.86
N LYS A 314 -7.14 16.19 13.36
CA LYS A 314 -8.09 15.49 12.47
C LYS A 314 -7.46 15.04 11.15
N LYS A 315 -6.46 15.77 10.67
CA LYS A 315 -5.71 15.40 9.47
C LYS A 315 -4.59 14.40 9.75
N ASN A 316 -4.37 14.01 11.00
CA ASN A 316 -3.24 13.16 11.41
C ASN A 316 -1.88 13.81 11.10
N ASP A 317 -1.77 15.15 11.17
CA ASP A 317 -0.55 15.89 10.79
C ASP A 317 0.27 16.36 11.99
N LEU A 318 -0.19 16.16 13.21
CA LEU A 318 0.41 16.73 14.42
C LEU A 318 1.06 15.65 15.27
N TYR A 319 2.39 15.70 15.43
CA TYR A 319 3.10 14.83 16.37
C TYR A 319 2.96 15.30 17.83
N GLY A 320 2.97 16.60 18.06
CA GLY A 320 2.87 17.07 19.43
C GLY A 320 2.86 18.57 19.59
N ILE A 321 2.71 18.96 20.85
CA ILE A 321 2.71 20.34 21.32
C ILE A 321 3.90 20.50 22.26
N SER A 322 4.59 21.62 22.15
CA SER A 322 5.67 22.00 23.05
C SER A 322 5.53 23.46 23.44
N GLN A 323 6.36 23.93 24.36
CA GLN A 323 6.47 25.33 24.71
C GLN A 323 7.93 25.70 24.92
N ASN A 324 8.35 26.80 24.28
CA ASN A 324 9.69 27.31 24.48
C ASN A 324 9.85 27.78 25.95
N PRO A 325 10.86 27.29 26.70
CA PRO A 325 10.98 27.58 28.12
C PRO A 325 11.31 29.05 28.42
N TYR A 326 11.92 29.75 27.46
CA TYR A 326 12.33 31.16 27.59
C TYR A 326 11.24 32.13 27.15
N THR A 327 10.71 31.95 25.94
CA THR A 327 9.73 32.87 25.37
C THR A 327 8.30 32.57 25.79
N LYS A 328 8.05 31.38 26.36
CA LYS A 328 6.72 30.83 26.70
C LYS A 328 5.78 30.69 25.50
N ASN A 329 6.29 30.85 24.29
CA ASN A 329 5.56 30.66 23.05
C ASN A 329 5.32 29.18 22.80
N TYR A 330 4.11 28.84 22.34
CA TYR A 330 3.75 27.47 21.98
C TYR A 330 4.32 27.06 20.63
N ILE A 331 4.67 25.78 20.53
CA ILE A 331 5.24 25.14 19.36
C ILE A 331 4.35 23.96 18.99
N LEU A 332 4.03 23.85 17.70
CA LEU A 332 3.44 22.64 17.14
C LEU A 332 4.51 21.87 16.35
N SER A 333 4.62 20.56 16.62
CA SER A 333 5.57 19.67 15.95
C SER A 333 4.85 18.82 14.91
N PHE A 334 5.37 18.79 13.68
CA PHE A 334 4.81 18.11 12.52
C PHE A 334 5.83 17.13 11.91
N PRO A 335 5.36 16.10 11.18
CA PRO A 335 6.24 15.23 10.38
C PRO A 335 7.06 16.01 9.34
N ASP A 336 8.24 15.49 8.95
CA ASP A 336 9.07 16.03 7.85
C ASP A 336 8.35 16.06 6.48
N SER A 337 7.17 15.46 6.36
CA SER A 337 6.32 15.58 5.18
C SER A 337 5.37 16.78 5.20
N PHE A 338 5.51 17.73 6.13
CA PHE A 338 4.56 18.84 6.30
C PHE A 338 4.82 20.08 5.41
N CYS A 339 6.09 20.43 5.18
CA CYS A 339 6.49 21.62 4.42
C CYS A 339 7.58 21.33 3.38
N CYS A 340 7.58 22.11 2.29
CA CYS A 340 8.65 22.06 1.30
C CYS A 340 9.93 22.72 1.83
N ASN A 341 11.03 21.96 1.86
CA ASN A 341 12.35 22.45 2.26
C ASN A 341 12.94 23.54 1.33
N LYS A 342 12.50 23.64 0.07
CA LYS A 342 12.99 24.65 -0.90
C LYS A 342 12.26 26.00 -0.81
N CYS A 343 10.96 26.00 -0.51
CA CYS A 343 10.16 27.23 -0.57
C CYS A 343 9.35 27.52 0.71
N GLY A 344 9.45 26.68 1.74
CA GLY A 344 8.76 26.86 3.02
C GLY A 344 7.23 26.72 2.96
N LYS A 345 6.65 26.45 1.78
CA LYS A 345 5.20 26.31 1.61
C LYS A 345 4.71 24.96 2.14
N LYS A 346 3.56 24.98 2.83
CA LYS A 346 2.83 23.79 3.28
C LYS A 346 2.39 22.96 2.07
N PHE A 347 2.43 21.65 2.19
CA PHE A 347 1.84 20.78 1.18
C PHE A 347 0.31 20.77 1.27
N ALA A 348 -0.36 20.66 0.14
CA ALA A 348 -1.82 20.64 0.09
C ALA A 348 -2.41 19.32 0.66
N LYS A 349 -1.60 18.25 0.73
CA LYS A 349 -1.96 16.93 1.27
C LYS A 349 -0.79 16.28 2.02
N GLN A 350 -1.12 15.44 3.00
CA GLN A 350 -0.23 14.77 3.97
C GLN A 350 0.87 13.86 3.38
N TYR A 351 0.66 13.35 2.16
CA TYR A 351 1.58 12.41 1.50
C TYR A 351 2.49 13.07 0.46
N ASP A 352 2.33 14.38 0.23
CA ASP A 352 3.10 15.10 -0.77
C ASP A 352 4.36 15.68 -0.12
N ALA A 353 5.45 14.92 -0.02
CA ALA A 353 6.75 15.47 0.42
C ALA A 353 7.43 16.35 -0.66
N TRP A 354 6.68 16.97 -1.57
CA TRP A 354 7.21 17.59 -2.79
C TRP A 354 6.34 18.77 -3.27
N CYS A 355 6.96 19.79 -3.88
CA CYS A 355 6.30 21.06 -4.23
C CYS A 355 6.05 21.14 -5.74
N ASN A 356 4.79 20.98 -6.20
CA ASN A 356 4.42 21.02 -7.64
C ASN A 356 4.94 22.29 -8.35
N PRO A 357 4.82 23.50 -7.75
CA PRO A 357 5.41 24.71 -8.35
C PRO A 357 6.93 24.62 -8.57
N CYS A 358 7.68 24.00 -7.65
CA CYS A 358 9.13 23.80 -7.82
C CYS A 358 9.44 22.76 -8.91
N LEU A 359 8.58 21.75 -9.09
CA LEU A 359 8.73 20.69 -10.10
C LEU A 359 8.49 21.22 -11.52
N ILE A 360 7.36 21.90 -11.74
CA ILE A 360 6.99 22.45 -13.06
C ILE A 360 8.05 23.41 -13.58
N ASN A 361 8.67 24.20 -12.71
CA ASN A 361 9.75 25.10 -13.09
C ASN A 361 11.07 24.39 -13.42
N GLY A 362 11.32 23.20 -12.85
CA GLY A 362 12.45 22.34 -13.21
C GLY A 362 12.25 21.69 -14.58
N ILE A 363 11.09 21.06 -14.79
CA ILE A 363 10.74 20.43 -16.09
C ILE A 363 10.84 21.43 -17.24
N LYS A 364 10.32 22.66 -17.06
CA LYS A 364 10.39 23.73 -18.08
C LYS A 364 11.81 24.19 -18.42
N LYS A 365 12.78 24.02 -17.52
CA LYS A 365 14.19 24.36 -17.77
C LYS A 365 14.92 23.25 -18.54
N ASP A 366 14.57 21.99 -18.28
CA ASP A 366 15.26 20.83 -18.86
C ASP A 366 14.60 20.33 -20.17
N SER A 367 13.35 20.73 -20.44
CA SER A 367 12.60 20.38 -21.66
C SER A 367 12.94 21.31 -22.83
N GLU A 368 14.18 21.30 -23.31
CA GLU A 368 14.49 21.75 -24.68
C GLU A 368 14.14 20.60 -25.64
N ILE A 369 13.17 20.85 -26.54
CA ILE A 369 12.13 19.90 -26.95
C ILE A 369 12.57 18.94 -28.08
N SER A 370 12.46 17.63 -27.85
CA SER A 370 12.27 16.63 -28.91
C SER A 370 10.79 16.65 -29.31
N THR A 371 10.47 17.20 -30.49
CA THR A 371 9.08 17.30 -30.99
C THR A 371 8.72 16.09 -31.84
N SER A 372 7.47 15.63 -31.74
CA SER A 372 6.96 14.59 -32.64
C SER A 372 6.66 15.10 -34.04
N ARG A 373 6.74 16.43 -34.26
CA ARG A 373 6.26 17.15 -35.45
C ARG A 373 4.76 16.92 -35.71
N ASN A 374 4.01 16.55 -34.67
CA ASN A 374 2.58 16.36 -34.70
C ASN A 374 1.97 17.12 -33.52
N GLU A 375 1.31 18.22 -33.81
CA GLU A 375 0.77 19.13 -32.81
C GLU A 375 -0.18 18.44 -31.81
N ASN A 376 -0.96 17.45 -32.25
CA ASN A 376 -1.87 16.72 -31.36
C ASN A 376 -1.11 15.85 -30.34
N ILE A 377 -0.02 15.20 -30.77
CA ILE A 377 0.82 14.39 -29.88
C ILE A 377 1.63 15.29 -28.95
N ASP A 378 2.20 16.37 -29.48
CA ASP A 378 2.96 17.34 -28.69
C ASP A 378 2.06 18.02 -27.63
N ASN A 379 0.80 18.34 -27.96
CA ASN A 379 -0.19 18.84 -27.01
C ASN A 379 -0.55 17.81 -25.94
N LEU A 380 -0.79 16.56 -26.34
CA LEU A 380 -1.11 15.46 -25.41
C LEU A 380 0.02 15.22 -24.39
N ILE A 381 1.28 15.24 -24.85
CA ILE A 381 2.46 15.14 -23.99
C ILE A 381 2.50 16.32 -23.01
N ARG A 382 2.30 17.55 -23.50
CA ARG A 382 2.29 18.76 -22.65
C ARG A 382 1.18 18.73 -21.59
N GLU A 383 -0.04 18.38 -21.97
CA GLU A 383 -1.17 18.26 -21.05
C GLU A 383 -0.87 17.21 -19.96
N THR A 384 -0.35 16.06 -20.35
CA THR A 384 0.05 15.00 -19.39
C THR A 384 1.13 15.50 -18.41
N GLN A 385 2.13 16.23 -18.88
CA GLN A 385 3.19 16.77 -18.03
C GLN A 385 2.68 17.82 -17.04
N LEU A 386 1.62 18.56 -17.38
CA LEU A 386 0.96 19.52 -16.48
C LEU A 386 0.16 18.84 -15.37
N GLU A 387 -0.26 17.60 -15.58
CA GLU A 387 -1.00 16.79 -14.58
C GLU A 387 -0.08 16.11 -13.55
N ILE A 388 1.24 16.28 -13.65
CA ILE A 388 2.18 15.70 -12.70
C ILE A 388 1.96 16.27 -11.30
N ASN A 389 1.64 15.36 -10.37
CA ASN A 389 1.18 15.63 -9.03
C ASN A 389 1.89 14.77 -7.97
N ILE A 390 2.96 14.04 -8.31
CA ILE A 390 3.97 13.53 -7.37
C ILE A 390 5.37 13.50 -8.02
N TYR A 391 6.44 13.61 -7.22
CA TYR A 391 7.83 13.57 -7.73
C TYR A 391 8.22 12.22 -8.39
N ASN A 392 7.48 11.15 -8.12
CA ASN A 392 7.66 9.83 -8.74
C ASN A 392 6.79 9.63 -9.98
N ASP A 393 6.00 10.64 -10.39
CA ASP A 393 5.23 10.53 -11.62
C ASP A 393 6.15 10.44 -12.82
N ILE A 394 5.63 9.75 -13.83
CA ILE A 394 6.32 9.54 -15.08
C ILE A 394 6.17 10.79 -15.94
N ILE A 395 7.31 11.31 -16.40
CA ILE A 395 7.34 12.34 -17.42
C ILE A 395 7.17 11.63 -18.76
N VAL A 396 5.97 11.71 -19.32
CA VAL A 396 5.69 11.25 -20.68
C VAL A 396 6.44 12.13 -21.66
N GLU A 397 7.08 11.51 -22.64
CA GLU A 397 7.82 12.25 -23.68
C GLU A 397 7.71 11.59 -25.06
N TRP A 398 8.17 12.32 -26.07
CA TRP A 398 8.39 11.75 -27.39
C TRP A 398 9.70 10.96 -27.40
N ILE A 399 9.63 9.69 -27.77
CA ILE A 399 10.77 8.79 -27.84
C ILE A 399 11.10 8.53 -29.31
N PRO A 400 12.25 8.99 -29.83
CA PRO A 400 12.71 8.61 -31.17
C PRO A 400 12.84 7.09 -31.31
N TYR A 401 12.39 6.53 -32.44
CA TYR A 401 12.30 5.07 -32.60
C TYR A 401 13.67 4.36 -32.50
N ASP A 402 14.76 5.01 -32.91
CA ASP A 402 16.14 4.52 -32.84
C ASP A 402 16.69 4.36 -31.41
N GLN A 403 15.93 4.85 -30.42
CA GLN A 403 16.17 4.62 -28.99
C GLN A 403 15.81 3.20 -28.54
N PHE A 404 15.06 2.44 -29.34
CA PHE A 404 14.69 1.06 -29.03
C PHE A 404 15.66 0.06 -29.68
N ASN A 405 16.14 -0.92 -28.91
CA ASN A 405 16.87 -2.08 -29.42
C ASN A 405 16.34 -3.38 -28.78
N ASP A 406 16.86 -4.54 -29.21
CA ASP A 406 16.44 -5.88 -28.75
C ASP A 406 14.92 -6.15 -28.83
N ILE A 407 14.29 -5.66 -29.90
CA ILE A 407 12.83 -5.75 -30.10
C ILE A 407 12.40 -7.20 -30.34
N LYS A 408 11.50 -7.72 -29.50
CA LYS A 408 10.94 -9.09 -29.57
C LYS A 408 9.43 -9.06 -29.49
N GLU A 409 8.74 -9.74 -30.41
CA GLU A 409 7.28 -9.88 -30.37
C GLU A 409 6.85 -10.75 -29.17
N LEU A 410 5.83 -10.29 -28.43
CA LEU A 410 5.25 -11.00 -27.28
C LEU A 410 3.85 -11.56 -27.56
N GLY A 411 3.12 -10.91 -28.46
CA GLY A 411 1.74 -11.28 -28.76
C GLY A 411 1.13 -10.34 -29.80
N ASN A 412 0.14 -10.85 -30.51
CA ASN A 412 -0.47 -10.19 -31.64
C ASN A 412 -1.97 -10.50 -31.66
N ASP A 413 -2.79 -9.47 -31.83
CA ASP A 413 -4.22 -9.63 -32.07
C ASP A 413 -4.64 -8.89 -33.35
N GLU A 414 -5.94 -8.79 -33.62
CA GLU A 414 -6.45 -8.16 -34.83
C GLU A 414 -6.08 -6.67 -34.95
N LEU A 415 -5.79 -5.98 -33.83
CA LEU A 415 -5.67 -4.52 -33.78
C LEU A 415 -4.28 -4.03 -33.37
N THR A 416 -3.55 -4.84 -32.62
CA THR A 416 -2.30 -4.47 -31.97
C THR A 416 -1.26 -5.58 -32.05
N THR A 417 0.00 -5.17 -32.07
CA THR A 417 1.13 -6.08 -31.87
C THR A 417 1.96 -5.56 -30.70
N ILE A 418 2.23 -6.44 -29.75
CA ILE A 418 2.96 -6.13 -28.52
C ILE A 418 4.39 -6.63 -28.68
N TYR A 419 5.35 -5.76 -28.44
CA TYR A 419 6.77 -6.08 -28.42
C TYR A 419 7.37 -5.79 -27.04
N SER A 420 8.45 -6.48 -26.71
CA SER A 420 9.40 -6.08 -25.67
C SER A 420 10.62 -5.46 -26.34
N ALA A 421 11.18 -4.40 -25.76
CA ALA A 421 12.40 -3.76 -26.25
C ALA A 421 13.22 -3.21 -25.08
N MET A 422 14.48 -2.83 -25.31
CA MET A 422 15.21 -1.98 -24.39
C MET A 422 15.25 -0.56 -24.92
N TRP A 423 15.06 0.41 -24.02
CA TRP A 423 15.12 1.84 -24.28
C TRP A 423 16.44 2.40 -23.75
N LYS A 424 17.30 2.91 -24.65
CA LYS A 424 18.67 3.36 -24.37
C LYS A 424 18.71 4.57 -23.42
N ASP A 425 18.07 5.67 -23.78
CA ASP A 425 18.03 6.88 -22.92
C ASP A 425 17.31 6.62 -21.61
N GLY A 426 16.24 5.81 -21.67
CA GLY A 426 15.45 5.40 -20.53
C GLY A 426 14.76 6.56 -19.80
N LEU A 427 14.16 6.25 -18.65
CA LEU A 427 13.19 7.14 -18.02
C LEU A 427 13.86 8.29 -17.25
N LEU A 428 13.36 9.52 -17.44
CA LEU A 428 13.74 10.66 -16.60
C LEU A 428 13.09 10.55 -15.21
N LYS A 429 13.89 10.52 -14.15
CA LYS A 429 13.43 10.42 -12.76
C LYS A 429 14.01 11.53 -11.90
N TYR A 430 13.20 12.04 -10.98
CA TYR A 430 13.66 13.01 -9.99
C TYR A 430 14.37 12.30 -8.82
N ASP A 431 15.62 12.66 -8.56
CA ASP A 431 16.38 12.20 -7.40
C ASP A 431 16.06 13.09 -6.19
N ARG A 432 15.42 12.53 -5.16
CA ARG A 432 15.05 13.27 -3.94
C ARG A 432 16.24 13.71 -3.10
N ASN A 433 17.35 12.98 -3.15
CA ASN A 433 18.53 13.29 -2.35
C ASN A 433 19.35 14.41 -2.99
N LYS A 434 19.38 14.43 -4.33
CA LYS A 434 20.15 15.43 -5.10
C LYS A 434 19.30 16.62 -5.57
N HIS A 435 17.98 16.50 -5.50
CA HIS A 435 17.02 17.49 -5.96
C HIS A 435 17.12 17.86 -7.45
N GLU A 436 17.51 16.90 -8.29
CA GLU A 436 17.78 17.03 -9.72
C GLU A 436 17.18 15.84 -10.51
N TYR A 437 16.97 16.01 -11.82
CA TYR A 437 16.55 14.93 -12.70
C TYR A 437 17.73 14.12 -13.22
N SER A 438 17.56 12.81 -13.32
CA SER A 438 18.53 11.90 -13.93
C SER A 438 17.85 10.85 -14.80
N ARG A 439 18.55 10.41 -15.86
CA ARG A 439 18.09 9.36 -16.77
C ARG A 439 18.43 7.99 -16.21
N ASN A 440 17.43 7.13 -16.06
CA ASN A 440 17.62 5.72 -15.80
C ASN A 440 17.77 4.99 -17.14
N GLN A 441 18.99 4.91 -17.66
CA GLN A 441 19.32 4.37 -18.98
C GLN A 441 19.12 2.85 -19.09
N ASN A 442 18.96 2.37 -20.33
CA ASN A 442 18.89 0.95 -20.68
C ASN A 442 17.81 0.18 -19.91
N ILE A 443 16.58 0.71 -19.93
CA ILE A 443 15.43 0.06 -19.28
C ILE A 443 14.64 -0.78 -20.27
N LYS A 444 14.11 -1.89 -19.78
CA LYS A 444 13.19 -2.72 -20.56
C LYS A 444 11.82 -2.07 -20.62
N VAL A 445 11.19 -2.10 -21.79
CA VAL A 445 9.87 -1.53 -22.08
C VAL A 445 9.02 -2.50 -22.87
N ASN A 446 7.69 -2.32 -22.79
CA ASN A 446 6.75 -2.94 -23.71
C ASN A 446 6.26 -1.89 -24.71
N LEU A 447 6.26 -2.24 -26.00
CA LEU A 447 5.83 -1.39 -27.09
C LEU A 447 4.51 -1.92 -27.64
N ILE A 448 3.49 -1.08 -27.69
CA ILE A 448 2.21 -1.40 -28.36
C ILE A 448 2.18 -0.70 -29.70
N LEU A 449 2.22 -1.48 -30.77
CA LEU A 449 2.05 -1.00 -32.14
C LEU A 449 0.58 -1.17 -32.54
N TYR A 450 -0.08 -0.07 -32.87
CA TYR A 450 -1.43 -0.11 -33.44
C TYR A 450 -1.35 -0.29 -34.96
N LYS A 451 -2.13 -1.22 -35.52
CA LYS A 451 -2.16 -1.49 -36.97
C LYS A 451 -3.01 -0.46 -37.73
N SER A 452 -2.85 0.83 -37.42
CA SER A 452 -3.52 1.95 -38.11
C SER A 452 -2.61 3.17 -38.19
N GLN A 453 -2.61 3.83 -39.34
CA GLN A 453 -1.81 5.03 -39.60
C GLN A 453 -2.46 6.32 -39.04
N ASN A 454 -3.76 6.29 -38.75
CA ASN A 454 -4.47 7.43 -38.17
C ASN A 454 -4.44 7.36 -36.65
N ILE A 455 -4.26 8.53 -36.01
CA ILE A 455 -4.58 8.72 -34.59
C ILE A 455 -6.09 8.51 -34.46
N THR A 456 -6.51 7.27 -34.25
CA THR A 456 -7.92 6.94 -34.09
C THR A 456 -8.37 7.38 -32.69
N ASN A 457 -9.67 7.67 -32.52
CA ASN A 457 -10.27 7.90 -31.20
C ASN A 457 -9.92 6.77 -30.21
N LYS A 458 -9.67 5.56 -30.71
CA LYS A 458 -9.21 4.41 -29.92
C LYS A 458 -7.77 4.53 -29.42
N PHE A 459 -6.83 5.06 -30.22
CA PHE A 459 -5.46 5.35 -29.77
C PHE A 459 -5.47 6.42 -28.67
N LEU A 460 -6.19 7.54 -28.89
CA LEU A 460 -6.31 8.60 -27.89
C LEU A 460 -7.05 8.11 -26.63
N TYR A 461 -8.07 7.26 -26.79
CA TYR A 461 -8.77 6.63 -25.67
C TYR A 461 -7.86 5.71 -24.85
N GLU A 462 -7.02 4.89 -25.48
CA GLU A 462 -6.06 4.02 -24.77
C GLU A 462 -4.93 4.82 -24.11
N VAL A 463 -4.45 5.89 -24.74
CA VAL A 463 -3.53 6.84 -24.09
C VAL A 463 -4.23 7.46 -22.88
N ASN A 464 -5.43 8.00 -23.03
CA ASN A 464 -6.18 8.62 -21.93
C ASN A 464 -6.51 7.63 -20.79
N ILE A 465 -6.92 6.40 -21.07
CA ILE A 465 -7.10 5.36 -20.02
C ILE A 465 -5.78 4.98 -19.37
N SER A 466 -4.68 5.05 -20.10
CA SER A 466 -3.36 4.75 -19.52
C SER A 466 -2.83 5.90 -18.65
N LEU A 467 -3.40 7.10 -18.81
CA LEU A 467 -3.13 8.32 -18.05
C LEU A 467 -4.03 8.44 -16.79
N PHE A 468 -5.25 7.86 -16.80
CA PHE A 468 -6.26 7.94 -15.73
C PHE A 468 -6.63 6.57 -15.14
#